data_AF-A0A525JPJ7-F1
#
_entry.id   AF-A0A525JPJ7-F1
#
_cell.length_a   1.000
_cell.length_b   1.000
_cell.length_c   1.000
_cell.angle_alpha   90.00
_cell.angle_beta   90.00
_cell.angle_gamma   90.00
#
_symmetry.space_group_name_H-M   'P 1'
#
loop_
_entity.id
_entity.type
_entity.pdbx_description
1 polymer ?
#
loop_
_entity_poly.entity_id
_entity_poly.type
_entity_poly.pdbx_seq_one_letter_code
_entity_poly.pdbx_strand_id
1 'polypeptide(L)'
;MTTEEQDERRKAAVQAFEQREAEAARAKADRDAAEKNRAVALAQENAKWKAQTQVIRLGVMASSNGFSRQGSRFLIAPRPREGASFVTYDIQESGAPTNVAASVTFYMREGWVRPNTDACECTLPAVPLDNVSEAWATSVADEVMFAVLREASG
;
A
#
# COMPACT_ATOMS: atom_id res chain seq x y z
N MET A 1 54.96 28.58 28.93
CA MET A 1 53.49 28.51 29.01
C MET A 1 53.09 29.01 30.39
N THR A 2 52.38 30.12 30.45
CA THR A 2 51.96 30.75 31.71
C THR A 2 50.70 30.06 32.26
N THR A 3 50.40 30.30 33.54
CA THR A 3 49.16 29.79 34.16
C THR A 3 47.90 30.30 33.45
N GLU A 4 47.91 31.54 32.95
CA GLU A 4 46.83 32.12 32.16
C GLU A 4 46.60 31.38 30.83
N GLU A 5 47.67 31.05 30.08
CA GLU A 5 47.55 30.27 28.84
C GLU A 5 46.97 28.87 29.09
N GLN A 6 47.27 28.26 30.23
CA GLN A 6 46.69 26.96 30.60
C GLN A 6 45.21 27.06 30.96
N ASP A 7 44.81 28.12 31.66
CA ASP A 7 43.41 28.34 32.03
C ASP A 7 42.54 28.69 30.81
N GLU A 8 43.06 29.48 29.86
CA GLU A 8 42.35 29.75 28.61
C GLU A 8 42.15 28.48 27.76
N ARG A 9 43.18 27.62 27.68
CA ARG A 9 43.05 26.33 26.98
C ARG A 9 42.04 25.41 27.65
N ARG A 10 41.97 25.39 28.98
CA ARG A 10 40.94 24.63 29.71
C ARG A 10 39.54 25.16 29.44
N LYS A 11 39.33 26.48 29.47
CA LYS A 11 38.04 27.10 29.15
C LYS A 11 37.61 26.81 27.71
N ALA A 12 38.52 26.94 26.75
CA ALA A 12 38.24 26.64 25.34
C ALA A 12 37.90 25.14 25.14
N ALA A 13 38.57 24.23 25.83
CA ALA A 13 38.28 22.80 25.77
C ALA A 13 36.88 22.47 26.34
N VAL A 14 36.48 23.10 27.45
CA VAL A 14 35.13 22.94 28.03
C VAL A 14 34.07 23.47 27.07
N GLN A 15 34.25 24.68 26.52
CA GLN A 15 33.29 25.26 25.56
C GLN A 15 33.16 24.41 24.29
N ALA A 16 34.27 23.89 23.77
CA ALA A 16 34.24 23.01 22.60
C ALA A 16 33.52 21.69 22.89
N PHE A 17 33.64 21.15 24.11
CA PHE A 17 32.89 19.98 24.55
C PHE A 17 31.38 20.29 24.66
N GLU A 18 31.01 21.37 25.34
CA GLU A 18 29.62 21.81 25.49
C GLU A 18 28.96 22.07 24.13
N GLN A 19 29.69 22.68 23.19
CA GLN A 19 29.20 22.90 21.83
C GLN A 19 28.94 21.58 21.09
N ARG A 20 29.85 20.61 21.19
CA ARG A 20 29.67 19.28 20.59
C ARG A 20 28.48 18.54 21.19
N GLU A 21 28.28 18.63 22.50
CA GLU A 21 27.10 18.05 23.14
C GLU A 21 25.81 18.72 22.69
N ALA A 22 25.80 20.06 22.57
CA ALA A 22 24.65 20.80 22.07
C ALA A 22 24.32 20.44 20.61
N GLU A 23 25.33 20.30 19.75
CA GLU A 23 25.16 19.88 18.36
C GLU A 23 24.65 18.43 18.26
N ALA A 24 25.18 17.52 19.06
CA ALA A 24 24.72 16.14 19.12
C ALA A 24 23.26 16.04 19.61
N ALA A 25 22.89 16.84 20.62
CA ALA A 25 21.52 16.91 21.12
C ALA A 25 20.54 17.45 20.07
N ARG A 26 20.93 18.49 19.32
CA ARG A 26 20.13 19.02 18.19
C ARG A 26 19.96 17.98 17.08
N ALA A 27 21.05 17.33 16.66
CA ALA A 27 21.00 16.30 15.62
C ALA A 27 20.19 15.06 16.04
N LYS A 28 20.10 14.77 17.34
CA LYS A 28 19.19 13.74 17.87
C LYS A 28 17.74 14.22 17.80
N ALA A 29 17.45 15.43 18.29
CA ALA A 29 16.10 16.00 18.26
C ALA A 29 15.55 16.09 16.83
N ASP A 30 16.37 16.47 15.84
CA ASP A 30 15.97 16.54 14.43
C ASP A 30 15.64 15.15 13.85
N ARG A 31 16.42 14.12 14.21
CA ARG A 31 16.15 12.73 13.80
C ARG A 31 14.84 12.22 14.41
N ASP A 32 14.65 12.44 15.71
CA ASP A 32 13.43 12.04 16.43
C ASP A 32 12.20 12.75 15.84
N ALA A 33 12.32 14.03 15.50
CA ALA A 33 11.25 14.79 14.83
C ALA A 33 10.96 14.26 13.42
N ALA A 34 11.99 13.94 12.64
CA ALA A 34 11.83 13.36 11.30
C ALA A 34 11.17 11.97 11.34
N GLU A 35 11.54 11.12 12.30
CA GLU A 35 10.92 9.82 12.51
C GLU A 35 9.45 9.95 12.89
N LYS A 36 9.13 10.85 13.83
CA LYS A 36 7.74 11.15 14.22
C LYS A 36 6.90 11.62 13.03
N ASN A 37 7.43 12.53 12.21
CA ASN A 37 6.74 13.02 11.02
C ASN A 37 6.49 11.91 10.00
N ARG A 38 7.46 11.01 9.80
CA ARG A 38 7.28 9.82 8.94
C ARG A 38 6.21 8.88 9.49
N ALA A 39 6.20 8.62 10.79
CA ALA A 39 5.19 7.78 11.43
C ALA A 39 3.77 8.34 11.27
N VAL A 40 3.61 9.67 11.41
CA VAL A 40 2.32 10.35 11.17
C VAL A 40 1.90 10.23 9.70
N ALA A 41 2.81 10.45 8.76
CA ALA A 41 2.53 10.33 7.34
C ALA A 41 2.09 8.89 6.96
N LEU A 42 2.80 7.88 7.46
CA LEU A 42 2.43 6.47 7.26
C LEU A 42 1.07 6.12 7.89
N ALA A 43 0.77 6.67 9.07
CA ALA A 43 -0.54 6.47 9.69
C ALA A 43 -1.69 7.09 8.86
N GLN A 44 -1.47 8.27 8.30
CA GLN A 44 -2.43 8.93 7.40
C GLN A 44 -2.62 8.15 6.10
N GLU A 45 -1.53 7.67 5.49
CA GLU A 45 -1.57 6.85 4.27
C GLU A 45 -2.32 5.52 4.52
N ASN A 46 -2.04 4.84 5.64
CA ASN A 46 -2.76 3.62 6.03
C ASN A 46 -4.25 3.87 6.29
N ALA A 47 -4.60 5.01 6.90
CA ALA A 47 -6.00 5.38 7.11
C ALA A 47 -6.72 5.64 5.76
N LYS A 48 -6.06 6.33 4.82
CA LYS A 48 -6.57 6.51 3.45
C LYS A 48 -6.72 5.17 2.74
N TRP A 49 -5.71 4.30 2.81
CA TRP A 49 -5.77 2.96 2.22
C TRP A 49 -6.98 2.18 2.72
N LYS A 50 -7.23 2.17 4.03
CA LYS A 50 -8.40 1.50 4.61
C LYS A 50 -9.73 2.02 4.09
N ALA A 51 -9.84 3.31 3.75
CA ALA A 51 -11.03 3.83 3.08
C ALA A 51 -11.13 3.33 1.63
N GLN A 52 -10.00 3.29 0.93
CA GLN A 52 -9.95 2.86 -0.47
C GLN A 52 -10.16 1.35 -0.65
N THR A 53 -9.82 0.50 0.33
CA THR A 53 -10.16 -0.93 0.27
C THR A 53 -11.67 -1.16 0.19
N GLN A 54 -12.46 -0.32 0.85
CA GLN A 54 -13.92 -0.39 0.75
C GLN A 54 -14.41 0.01 -0.64
N VAL A 55 -13.82 1.04 -1.26
CA VAL A 55 -14.13 1.47 -2.64
C VAL A 55 -13.78 0.37 -3.64
N ILE A 56 -12.60 -0.24 -3.48
CA ILE A 56 -12.14 -1.38 -4.29
C ILE A 56 -13.14 -2.54 -4.15
N ARG A 57 -13.51 -2.88 -2.92
CA ARG A 57 -14.49 -3.95 -2.66
C ARG A 57 -15.81 -3.71 -3.39
N LEU A 58 -16.33 -2.49 -3.34
CA LEU A 58 -17.58 -2.15 -4.03
C LEU A 58 -17.48 -2.38 -5.54
N GLY A 59 -16.41 -1.89 -6.18
CA GLY A 59 -16.21 -2.06 -7.63
C GLY A 59 -16.02 -3.52 -8.03
N VAL A 60 -15.21 -4.26 -7.28
CA VAL A 60 -15.00 -5.70 -7.52
C VAL A 60 -16.32 -6.47 -7.37
N MET A 61 -17.14 -6.15 -6.38
CA MET A 61 -18.46 -6.79 -6.22
C MET A 61 -19.45 -6.35 -7.30
N ALA A 62 -19.39 -5.11 -7.79
CA ALA A 62 -20.20 -4.65 -8.92
C ALA A 62 -19.89 -5.47 -10.19
N SER A 63 -18.61 -5.69 -10.49
CA SER A 63 -18.15 -6.58 -11.56
C SER A 63 -18.67 -8.01 -11.37
N SER A 64 -18.42 -8.62 -10.20
CA SER A 64 -18.89 -9.98 -9.86
C SER A 64 -20.40 -10.15 -10.06
N ASN A 65 -21.19 -9.19 -9.59
CA ASN A 65 -22.65 -9.19 -9.76
C ASN A 65 -23.05 -9.03 -11.23
N GLY A 66 -22.34 -8.20 -12.00
CA GLY A 66 -22.57 -8.02 -13.43
C GLY A 66 -22.40 -9.32 -14.21
N PHE A 67 -21.30 -10.04 -13.97
CA PHE A 67 -21.04 -11.35 -14.60
C PHE A 67 -22.01 -12.44 -14.12
N SER A 68 -22.35 -12.46 -12.84
CA SER A 68 -23.34 -13.40 -12.30
C SER A 68 -24.70 -13.25 -12.99
N ARG A 69 -25.18 -12.02 -13.22
CA ARG A 69 -26.43 -11.75 -13.95
C ARG A 69 -26.39 -12.18 -15.40
N GLN A 70 -25.21 -12.24 -16.01
CA GLN A 70 -24.99 -12.72 -17.37
C GLN A 70 -24.79 -14.24 -17.44
N GLY A 71 -24.87 -14.95 -16.31
CA GLY A 71 -24.73 -16.41 -16.25
C GLY A 71 -23.29 -16.91 -16.27
N SER A 72 -22.31 -16.07 -15.89
CA SER A 72 -20.93 -16.52 -15.73
C SER A 72 -20.84 -17.66 -14.72
N ARG A 73 -20.05 -18.69 -15.06
CA ARG A 73 -19.70 -19.76 -14.13
C ARG A 73 -18.70 -19.33 -13.06
N PHE A 74 -18.09 -18.14 -13.17
CA PHE A 74 -17.12 -17.63 -12.22
C PHE A 74 -17.68 -16.46 -11.42
N LEU A 75 -17.32 -16.39 -10.14
CA LEU A 75 -17.66 -15.32 -9.22
C LEU A 75 -16.39 -14.80 -8.55
N ILE A 76 -16.39 -13.50 -8.23
CA ILE A 76 -15.30 -12.89 -7.48
C ILE A 76 -15.67 -12.86 -5.99
N ALA A 77 -14.78 -13.39 -5.14
CA ALA A 77 -14.96 -13.47 -3.71
C ALA A 77 -13.75 -12.85 -2.97
N PRO A 78 -13.95 -12.14 -1.84
CA PRO A 78 -12.85 -11.63 -1.04
C PRO A 78 -12.06 -12.78 -0.40
N ARG A 79 -10.73 -12.68 -0.40
CA ARG A 79 -9.86 -13.61 0.32
C ARG A 79 -9.80 -13.21 1.81
N PRO A 80 -9.88 -14.16 2.77
CA PRO A 80 -9.87 -13.84 4.20
C PRO A 80 -8.61 -13.14 4.73
N ARG A 81 -7.50 -13.16 3.97
CA ARG A 81 -6.24 -12.52 4.34
C ARG A 81 -6.09 -11.19 3.60
N GLU A 82 -6.46 -10.12 4.27
CA GLU A 82 -6.09 -8.75 3.89
C GLU A 82 -4.87 -8.33 4.73
N GLY A 83 -3.91 -7.65 4.09
CA GLY A 83 -2.76 -7.08 4.78
C GLY A 83 -2.92 -5.57 4.96
N ALA A 84 -2.03 -4.98 5.77
CA ALA A 84 -2.05 -3.54 6.06
C ALA A 84 -1.97 -2.65 4.80
N SER A 85 -1.46 -3.17 3.67
CA SER A 85 -1.29 -2.45 2.42
C SER A 85 -1.76 -3.24 1.20
N PHE A 86 -2.53 -4.31 1.36
CA PHE A 86 -3.07 -5.06 0.23
C PHE A 86 -4.40 -5.75 0.54
N VAL A 87 -5.22 -5.92 -0.49
CA VAL A 87 -6.45 -6.73 -0.48
C VAL A 87 -6.44 -7.66 -1.68
N THR A 88 -6.95 -8.88 -1.52
CA THR A 88 -6.97 -9.88 -2.58
C THR A 88 -8.38 -10.44 -2.75
N TYR A 89 -8.75 -10.67 -4.01
CA TYR A 89 -10.00 -11.30 -4.39
C TYR A 89 -9.70 -12.51 -5.26
N ASP A 90 -10.40 -13.60 -4.98
CA ASP A 90 -10.31 -14.85 -5.73
C ASP A 90 -11.43 -14.92 -6.75
N ILE A 91 -11.11 -15.37 -7.95
CA ILE A 91 -12.07 -15.70 -8.99
C ILE A 91 -12.30 -17.20 -8.89
N GLN A 92 -13.48 -17.58 -8.42
CA GLN A 92 -13.84 -18.95 -8.06
C GLN A 92 -14.92 -19.47 -9.00
N GLU A 93 -14.89 -20.76 -9.29
CA GLU A 93 -15.99 -21.41 -10.00
C GLU A 93 -17.23 -21.50 -9.10
N SER A 94 -18.38 -21.12 -9.63
CA SER A 94 -19.67 -21.11 -8.95
C SER A 94 -20.04 -22.52 -8.52
N GLY A 95 -20.37 -22.70 -7.25
CA GLY A 95 -20.64 -24.01 -6.65
C GLY A 95 -19.38 -24.82 -6.28
N ALA A 96 -18.19 -24.36 -6.66
CA ALA A 96 -16.90 -24.98 -6.29
C ALA A 96 -15.91 -23.93 -5.76
N PRO A 97 -16.16 -23.32 -4.59
CA PRO A 97 -15.39 -22.19 -4.06
C PRO A 97 -13.92 -22.50 -3.75
N THR A 98 -13.53 -23.79 -3.69
CA THR A 98 -12.12 -24.20 -3.56
C THR A 98 -11.38 -24.21 -4.89
N ASN A 99 -12.08 -24.15 -6.03
CA ASN A 99 -11.49 -24.08 -7.36
C ASN A 99 -11.27 -22.62 -7.75
N VAL A 100 -10.09 -22.10 -7.42
CA VAL A 100 -9.67 -20.74 -7.75
C VAL A 100 -9.07 -20.76 -9.14
N ALA A 101 -9.71 -20.08 -10.09
CA ALA A 101 -9.22 -19.93 -11.46
C ALA A 101 -8.12 -18.87 -11.56
N ALA A 102 -8.27 -17.78 -10.83
CA ALA A 102 -7.29 -16.70 -10.72
C ALA A 102 -7.53 -15.87 -9.46
N SER A 103 -6.61 -14.94 -9.18
CA SER A 103 -6.68 -13.97 -8.10
C SER A 103 -6.34 -12.58 -8.63
N VAL A 104 -6.93 -11.55 -8.02
CA VAL A 104 -6.51 -10.15 -8.20
C VAL A 104 -6.16 -9.55 -6.85
N THR A 105 -4.93 -9.06 -6.73
CA THR A 105 -4.40 -8.40 -5.54
C THR A 105 -4.18 -6.92 -5.82
N PHE A 106 -4.82 -6.06 -5.04
CA PHE A 106 -4.58 -4.62 -5.04
C PHE A 106 -3.63 -4.32 -3.89
N TYR A 107 -2.48 -3.71 -4.18
CA TYR A 107 -1.54 -3.28 -3.15
C TYR A 107 -1.21 -1.79 -3.27
N MET A 108 -1.15 -1.14 -2.10
CA MET A 108 -0.75 0.26 -1.96
C MET A 108 0.74 0.33 -1.67
N ARG A 109 1.46 1.14 -2.46
CA ARG A 109 2.87 1.44 -2.25
C ARG A 109 3.21 2.82 -2.79
N GLU A 110 3.83 3.64 -1.94
CA GLU A 110 4.35 4.98 -2.29
C GLU A 110 3.23 5.89 -2.83
N GLY A 111 2.03 5.86 -2.22
CA GLY A 111 0.88 6.64 -2.67
C GLY A 111 0.19 6.15 -3.95
N TRP A 112 0.57 4.98 -4.47
CA TRP A 112 -0.05 4.36 -5.66
C TRP A 112 -0.72 3.05 -5.30
N VAL A 113 -1.87 2.77 -5.92
CA VAL A 113 -2.51 1.46 -5.89
C VAL A 113 -2.22 0.74 -7.19
N ARG A 114 -1.64 -0.45 -7.06
CA ARG A 114 -1.25 -1.30 -8.17
C ARG A 114 -2.00 -2.62 -8.07
N PRO A 115 -2.85 -2.96 -9.05
CA PRO A 115 -3.41 -4.29 -9.16
C PRO A 115 -2.38 -5.27 -9.75
N ASN A 116 -2.43 -6.52 -9.31
CA ASN A 116 -1.65 -7.63 -9.84
C ASN A 116 -2.54 -8.86 -9.91
N THR A 117 -2.36 -9.67 -10.95
CA THR A 117 -3.14 -10.90 -11.15
C THR A 117 -2.25 -12.01 -11.69
N ASP A 118 -2.68 -13.25 -11.48
CA ASP A 118 -2.10 -14.47 -12.05
C ASP A 118 -2.84 -14.96 -13.31
N ALA A 119 -3.93 -14.30 -13.74
CA ALA A 119 -4.57 -14.56 -15.03
C ALA A 119 -3.64 -14.15 -16.18
N CYS A 120 -3.50 -14.99 -17.23
CA CYS A 120 -2.55 -14.72 -18.32
C CYS A 120 -2.92 -13.48 -19.12
N GLU A 121 -1.89 -12.83 -19.66
CA GLU A 121 -2.00 -11.70 -20.59
C GLU A 121 -2.83 -10.52 -20.08
N CYS A 122 -2.99 -10.40 -18.76
CA CYS A 122 -3.74 -9.32 -18.14
C CYS A 122 -2.79 -8.18 -17.72
N THR A 123 -2.89 -7.03 -18.39
CA THR A 123 -2.16 -5.81 -17.99
C THR A 123 -3.13 -4.86 -17.31
N LEU A 124 -2.89 -4.57 -16.03
CA LEU A 124 -3.84 -3.81 -15.21
C LEU A 124 -3.31 -2.40 -14.89
N PRO A 125 -4.14 -1.35 -14.98
CA PRO A 125 -3.70 0.03 -14.78
C PRO A 125 -3.50 0.36 -13.30
N ALA A 126 -2.33 0.92 -12.96
CA ALA A 126 -2.07 1.53 -11.67
C ALA A 126 -2.64 2.95 -11.58
N VAL A 127 -3.08 3.37 -10.40
CA VAL A 127 -3.60 4.73 -10.15
C VAL A 127 -3.06 5.30 -8.85
N PRO A 128 -2.96 6.63 -8.71
CA PRO A 128 -2.72 7.27 -7.41
C PRO A 128 -3.80 6.86 -6.40
N LEU A 129 -3.44 6.76 -5.12
CA LEU A 129 -4.36 6.37 -4.04
C LEU A 129 -5.59 7.29 -3.97
N ASP A 130 -5.41 8.58 -4.24
CA ASP A 130 -6.50 9.56 -4.23
C ASP A 130 -7.41 9.44 -5.47
N ASN A 131 -7.02 8.68 -6.50
CA ASN A 131 -7.79 8.44 -7.73
C ASN A 131 -8.48 7.08 -7.76
N VAL A 132 -8.36 6.28 -6.69
CA VAL A 132 -9.10 5.02 -6.57
C VAL A 132 -10.60 5.32 -6.58
N SER A 133 -11.30 4.70 -7.52
CA SER A 133 -12.74 4.84 -7.67
C SER A 133 -13.38 3.47 -7.87
N GLU A 134 -14.69 3.40 -7.60
CA GLU A 134 -15.48 2.18 -7.85
C GLU A 134 -15.38 1.77 -9.32
N ALA A 135 -15.55 2.72 -10.24
CA ALA A 135 -15.48 2.45 -11.68
C ALA A 135 -14.12 1.89 -12.13
N TRP A 136 -13.02 2.43 -11.59
CA TRP A 136 -11.69 1.88 -11.86
C TRP A 136 -11.54 0.46 -11.31
N ALA A 137 -11.99 0.19 -10.07
CA ALA A 137 -11.91 -1.13 -9.48
C ALA A 137 -12.80 -2.16 -10.22
N THR A 138 -13.98 -1.75 -10.69
CA THR A 138 -14.84 -2.55 -11.58
C THR A 138 -14.12 -2.89 -12.86
N SER A 139 -13.53 -1.90 -13.55
CA SER A 139 -12.78 -2.13 -14.80
C SER A 139 -11.61 -3.08 -14.60
N VAL A 140 -10.83 -2.94 -13.52
CA VAL A 140 -9.76 -3.88 -13.18
C VAL A 140 -10.30 -5.30 -12.98
N ALA A 141 -11.39 -5.46 -12.22
CA ALA A 141 -12.01 -6.76 -11.98
C ALA A 141 -12.56 -7.40 -13.27
N ASP A 142 -13.16 -6.59 -14.14
CA ASP A 142 -13.67 -7.02 -15.44
C ASP A 142 -12.55 -7.56 -16.33
N GLU A 143 -11.42 -6.86 -16.43
CA GLU A 143 -10.26 -7.30 -17.22
C GLU A 143 -9.73 -8.66 -16.76
N VAL A 144 -9.64 -8.89 -15.45
CA VAL A 144 -9.21 -10.19 -14.93
C VAL A 144 -10.26 -11.27 -15.21
N MET A 145 -11.55 -10.97 -15.04
CA MET A 145 -12.62 -11.92 -15.35
C MET A 145 -12.63 -12.28 -16.85
N PHE A 146 -12.41 -11.32 -17.75
CA PHE A 146 -12.31 -11.57 -19.18
C PHE A 146 -11.10 -12.44 -19.52
N ALA A 147 -9.95 -12.25 -18.86
CA ALA A 147 -8.80 -13.13 -19.02
C ALA A 147 -9.14 -14.57 -18.61
N VAL A 148 -9.74 -14.76 -17.42
CA VAL A 148 -10.17 -16.09 -16.94
C VAL A 148 -11.16 -16.75 -17.90
N LEU A 149 -12.16 -16.01 -18.39
CA LEU A 149 -13.16 -16.54 -19.32
C LEU A 149 -12.56 -16.94 -20.68
N ARG A 150 -11.54 -16.20 -21.16
CA ARG A 150 -10.81 -16.55 -22.39
C ARG A 150 -10.03 -17.85 -22.23
N GLU A 151 -9.28 -18.01 -21.14
CA GLU A 151 -8.52 -19.24 -20.85
C GLU A 151 -9.46 -20.45 -20.68
N ALA A 152 -10.60 -20.25 -20.02
CA ALA A 152 -11.63 -21.25 -19.81
C ALA A 152 -12.29 -21.77 -21.10
N SER A 153 -12.20 -21.01 -22.20
CA SER A 153 -12.89 -21.29 -23.46
C SER A 153 -11.96 -21.83 -24.56
N GLY A 154 -10.65 -21.78 -24.36
CA GLY A 154 -9.63 -22.32 -25.27
C GLY A 154 -9.26 -23.76 -24.94
#